data_AF-A0A6L4ZCI4-F1
#
_entry.id   AF-A0A6L4ZCI4-F1
#
_cell.length_a   1.000
_cell.length_b   1.000
_cell.length_c   1.000
_cell.angle_alpha   90.00
_cell.angle_beta   90.00
_cell.angle_gamma   90.00
#
_symmetry.space_group_name_H-M   'P 1'
#
loop_
_entity.id
_entity.type
_entity.pdbx_description
1 polymer ?
#
loop_
_entity_poly.entity_id
_entity_poly.type
_entity_poly.pdbx_seq_one_letter_code
_entity_poly.pdbx_strand_id
1 'polypeptide(L)'
;MKKIIFFFLSFALLGAFVRNSFAQTFTVEVQIKNQPNNIILFGSVRGDDFTAIDSASINQSTDRVKFTFPEDAHPGIYRIIFGLSSYAKIMNEPPQQLDFIFDNENLVFNTDFKAPPENLKIIQSKENTVWFGFLEKDKIVRQNIELLEKQIDQYWLKGDTASVIEVANEFNQVQMERDLFVVKTSQENRGLFASQMIKNQRLPLLDGFLTSAERKQSFKKEFFKSLDFTNPALINSSVYTDHIFNYLVSYNNPMFTQKQRETEYIKALDVIVPNIRQNEEVYRFIMGYMVHGFNVLQMENVIGYISKKYNYPQ
;
A
#
# COMPACT_ATOMS: atom_id res chain seq x y z
N MET A 1 41.23 -12.26 -73.99
CA MET A 1 40.74 -13.12 -72.88
C MET A 1 40.85 -12.30 -71.60
N LYS A 2 39.75 -11.75 -71.03
CA LYS A 2 38.90 -12.34 -69.97
C LYS A 2 39.76 -12.72 -68.74
N LYS A 3 39.64 -12.19 -67.50
CA LYS A 3 38.56 -11.64 -66.64
C LYS A 3 39.22 -10.72 -65.57
N ILE A 4 38.69 -9.54 -65.21
CA ILE A 4 37.68 -9.24 -64.16
C ILE A 4 37.99 -9.91 -62.80
N ILE A 5 38.21 -9.10 -61.75
CA ILE A 5 37.35 -8.99 -60.55
C ILE A 5 37.77 -7.76 -59.72
N PHE A 6 36.85 -6.81 -59.65
CA PHE A 6 36.72 -5.70 -58.70
C PHE A 6 36.49 -6.26 -57.27
N PHE A 7 37.10 -5.68 -56.22
CA PHE A 7 36.48 -5.70 -54.89
C PHE A 7 36.85 -4.47 -54.04
N PHE A 8 35.94 -3.49 -54.11
CA PHE A 8 35.42 -2.60 -53.07
C PHE A 8 36.32 -2.01 -51.97
N LEU A 9 36.54 -0.70 -52.12
CA LEU A 9 36.49 0.30 -51.06
C LEU A 9 35.21 0.14 -50.21
N SER A 10 35.35 -0.17 -48.92
CA SER A 10 34.36 0.17 -47.90
C SER A 10 34.96 0.04 -46.51
N PHE A 11 35.75 1.03 -46.08
CA PHE A 11 36.18 1.14 -44.68
C PHE A 11 36.08 2.59 -44.21
N ALA A 12 34.85 3.13 -44.20
CA ALA A 12 34.56 4.42 -43.60
C ALA A 12 33.05 4.57 -43.38
N LEU A 13 32.48 3.89 -42.37
CA LEU A 13 31.22 4.28 -41.72
C LEU A 13 30.90 3.34 -40.53
N LEU A 14 31.82 3.24 -39.55
CA LEU A 14 31.39 3.00 -38.17
C LEU A 14 31.01 4.36 -37.58
N GLY A 15 29.88 4.89 -38.06
CA GLY A 15 29.19 5.99 -37.42
C GLY A 15 28.73 5.49 -36.05
N ALA A 16 29.30 6.06 -35.01
CA ALA A 16 28.86 5.89 -33.65
C ALA A 16 27.35 6.13 -33.58
N PHE A 17 26.56 5.05 -33.45
CA PHE A 17 25.23 5.13 -32.88
C PHE A 17 25.42 5.45 -31.40
N VAL A 18 25.76 6.70 -31.10
CA VAL A 18 25.45 7.30 -29.81
C VAL A 18 23.93 7.29 -29.75
N ARG A 19 23.37 6.25 -29.14
CA ARG A 19 21.99 6.31 -28.66
C ARG A 19 22.00 7.43 -27.64
N ASN A 20 21.58 8.62 -28.07
CA ASN A 20 21.08 9.64 -27.15
C ASN A 20 19.86 9.00 -26.49
N SER A 21 20.09 8.26 -25.41
CA SER A 21 19.05 7.98 -24.42
C SER A 21 18.72 9.35 -23.82
N PHE A 22 17.82 10.08 -24.46
CA PHE A 22 17.14 11.17 -23.78
C PHE A 22 16.45 10.51 -22.59
N ALA A 23 16.89 10.84 -21.38
CA ALA A 23 16.19 10.43 -20.17
C ALA A 23 14.73 10.86 -20.35
N GLN A 24 13.82 9.90 -20.37
CA GLN A 24 12.41 10.21 -20.54
C GLN A 24 11.93 10.88 -19.26
N THR A 25 11.66 12.18 -19.34
CA THR A 25 11.15 12.94 -18.21
C THR A 25 9.65 12.65 -18.04
N PHE A 26 9.27 12.13 -16.87
CA PHE A 26 7.88 11.92 -16.51
C PHE A 26 7.36 13.06 -15.64
N THR A 27 6.04 13.29 -15.71
CA THR A 27 5.39 14.36 -14.95
C THR A 27 4.08 13.89 -14.33
N VAL A 28 3.71 14.52 -13.22
CA VAL A 28 2.37 14.45 -12.64
C VAL A 28 1.72 15.82 -12.69
N GLU A 29 0.54 15.89 -13.29
CA GLU A 29 -0.26 17.10 -13.38
C GLU A 29 -1.61 16.88 -12.70
N VAL A 30 -1.98 17.79 -11.80
CA VAL A 30 -3.23 17.70 -11.04
C VAL A 30 -4.00 19.00 -11.19
N GLN A 31 -5.23 18.90 -11.67
CA GLN A 31 -6.22 19.98 -11.58
C GLN A 31 -6.99 19.86 -10.26
N ILE A 32 -6.96 20.89 -9.42
CA ILE A 32 -7.47 20.84 -8.04
C ILE A 32 -8.51 21.93 -7.85
N LYS A 33 -9.78 21.54 -7.75
CA LYS A 33 -10.85 22.47 -7.41
C LYS A 33 -10.76 22.92 -5.96
N ASN A 34 -11.13 24.17 -5.70
CA ASN A 34 -11.24 24.73 -4.36
C ASN A 34 -9.93 24.70 -3.55
N GLN A 35 -8.78 24.69 -4.22
CA GLN A 35 -7.47 24.73 -3.57
C GLN A 35 -7.26 26.10 -2.88
N PRO A 36 -7.04 26.12 -1.55
CA PRO A 36 -6.64 27.35 -0.87
C PRO A 36 -5.22 27.76 -1.27
N ASN A 37 -4.83 29.00 -0.96
CA ASN A 37 -3.46 29.49 -1.18
C ASN A 37 -2.48 28.83 -0.20
N ASN A 38 -2.07 27.61 -0.52
CA ASN A 38 -1.10 26.79 0.22
C ASN A 38 0.05 26.42 -0.73
N ILE A 39 1.24 26.20 -0.15
CA ILE A 39 2.30 25.46 -0.83
C ILE A 39 1.88 23.99 -0.92
N ILE A 40 1.95 23.44 -2.12
CA ILE A 40 1.70 22.03 -2.41
C ILE A 40 3.03 21.32 -2.41
N LEU A 41 3.16 20.25 -1.62
CA LEU A 41 4.36 19.41 -1.59
C LEU A 41 4.15 18.17 -2.44
N PHE A 42 5.22 17.73 -3.09
CA PHE A 42 5.29 16.47 -3.83
C PHE A 42 6.46 15.65 -3.30
N GLY A 43 6.27 14.35 -3.09
CA GLY A 43 7.30 13.49 -2.55
C GLY A 43 7.02 12.00 -2.70
N SER A 44 8.03 11.20 -2.38
CA SER A 44 7.94 9.73 -2.38
C SER A 44 7.49 9.19 -1.03
N VAL A 45 6.89 8.00 -1.05
CA VAL A 45 6.48 7.26 0.14
C VAL A 45 7.30 5.97 0.25
N ARG A 46 7.81 5.68 1.45
CA ARG A 46 8.49 4.42 1.78
C ARG A 46 7.96 3.91 3.11
N GLY A 47 7.15 2.85 3.09
CA GLY A 47 6.34 2.49 4.25
C GLY A 47 5.38 3.60 4.63
N ASP A 48 5.56 4.10 5.85
CA ASP A 48 4.77 5.20 6.42
C ASP A 48 5.51 6.55 6.30
N ASP A 49 6.77 6.54 5.85
CA ASP A 49 7.62 7.73 5.74
C ASP A 49 7.36 8.47 4.43
N PHE A 50 7.25 9.79 4.52
CA PHE A 50 7.14 10.70 3.39
C PHE A 50 8.43 11.52 3.24
N THR A 51 9.02 11.52 2.04
CA THR A 51 10.18 12.35 1.71
C THR A 51 9.78 13.38 0.66
N ALA A 52 9.79 14.65 1.03
CA ALA A 52 9.52 15.75 0.10
C ALA A 52 10.61 15.84 -0.97
N ILE A 53 10.20 15.94 -2.23
CA ILE A 53 11.07 16.06 -3.41
C ILE A 53 11.00 17.47 -3.97
N ASP A 54 9.79 18.02 -4.09
CA ASP A 54 9.54 19.33 -4.69
C ASP A 54 8.35 20.03 -4.03
N SER A 55 8.19 21.32 -4.33
CA SER A 55 7.06 22.13 -3.87
C SER A 55 6.66 23.17 -4.92
N ALA A 56 5.37 23.45 -5.01
CA ALA A 56 4.85 24.44 -5.93
C ALA A 56 3.59 25.11 -5.38
N SER A 57 3.30 26.32 -5.88
CA SER A 57 1.98 26.94 -5.70
C SER A 57 1.07 26.56 -6.85
N ILE A 58 -0.25 26.48 -6.59
CA ILE A 58 -1.22 26.24 -7.65
C ILE A 58 -1.25 27.40 -8.65
N ASN A 59 -1.33 27.08 -9.94
CA ASN A 59 -1.58 28.08 -10.97
C ASN A 59 -3.06 28.49 -10.93
N GLN A 60 -3.32 29.70 -10.39
CA GLN A 60 -4.67 30.25 -10.16
C GLN A 60 -5.48 30.49 -11.44
N SER A 61 -4.88 30.54 -12.63
CA SER A 61 -5.63 30.71 -13.88
C SER A 61 -6.16 29.41 -14.47
N THR A 62 -5.59 28.27 -14.05
CA THR A 62 -5.91 26.93 -14.59
C THR A 62 -6.34 25.94 -13.52
N ASP A 63 -6.22 26.31 -12.24
CA ASP A 63 -6.36 25.43 -11.07
C ASP A 63 -5.45 24.19 -11.16
N ARG A 64 -4.24 24.34 -11.71
CA ARG A 64 -3.32 23.22 -11.94
C ARG A 64 -2.01 23.36 -11.20
N VAL A 65 -1.47 22.22 -10.80
CA VAL A 65 -0.08 22.06 -10.37
C VAL A 65 0.57 20.95 -11.19
N LYS A 66 1.86 21.10 -11.48
CA LYS A 66 2.64 20.13 -12.24
C LYS A 66 3.99 19.92 -11.58
N PHE A 67 4.36 18.66 -11.38
CA PHE A 67 5.66 18.24 -10.89
C PHE A 67 6.35 17.35 -11.91
N THR A 68 7.68 17.35 -11.85
CA THR A 68 8.54 16.49 -12.66
C THR A 68 9.17 15.45 -11.74
N PHE A 69 9.14 14.19 -12.15
CA PHE A 69 9.82 13.14 -11.41
C PHE A 69 11.34 13.28 -11.57
N PRO A 70 12.12 13.08 -10.49
CA PRO A 70 13.58 13.07 -10.60
C PRO A 70 14.06 11.89 -11.45
N GLU A 71 15.29 11.97 -11.97
CA GLU A 71 15.85 10.93 -12.86
C GLU A 71 16.00 9.56 -12.19
N ASP A 72 16.15 9.54 -10.87
CA ASP A 72 16.25 8.34 -10.03
C ASP A 72 14.90 7.90 -9.43
N ALA A 73 13.78 8.48 -9.90
CA ALA A 73 12.45 8.07 -9.49
C ALA A 73 12.23 6.58 -9.75
N HIS A 74 11.83 5.87 -8.71
CA HIS A 74 11.51 4.44 -8.78
C HIS A 74 9.99 4.23 -8.82
N PRO A 75 9.52 3.06 -9.32
CA PRO A 75 8.14 2.66 -9.15
C PRO A 75 7.74 2.59 -7.67
N GLY A 76 6.52 3.02 -7.36
CA GLY A 76 6.03 3.10 -5.99
C GLY A 76 4.91 4.11 -5.80
N ILE A 77 4.56 4.33 -4.53
CA ILE A 77 3.62 5.35 -4.11
C ILE A 77 4.34 6.68 -3.94
N TYR A 78 3.75 7.71 -4.52
CA TYR A 78 4.09 9.10 -4.32
C TYR A 78 2.90 9.83 -3.74
N ARG A 79 3.17 10.93 -3.05
CA ARG A 79 2.17 11.72 -2.34
C ARG A 79 2.25 13.18 -2.77
N ILE A 80 1.09 13.78 -3.02
CA ILE A 80 0.92 15.22 -3.07
C ILE A 80 0.21 15.66 -1.79
N ILE A 81 0.81 16.59 -1.05
CA ILE A 81 0.20 17.23 0.12
C ILE A 81 -0.29 18.61 -0.33
N PHE A 82 -1.61 18.78 -0.42
CA PHE A 82 -2.26 20.03 -0.84
C PHE A 82 -2.29 21.10 0.27
N GLY A 83 -2.01 20.68 1.51
CA GLY A 83 -1.96 21.53 2.68
C GLY A 83 -3.25 21.51 3.51
N LEU A 84 -3.34 22.42 4.48
CA LEU A 84 -4.41 22.46 5.46
C LEU A 84 -5.57 23.35 5.02
N SER A 85 -6.80 22.91 5.31
CA SER A 85 -7.97 23.78 5.29
C SER A 85 -7.92 24.73 6.50
N SER A 86 -8.68 25.83 6.47
CA SER A 86 -8.77 26.73 7.64
C SER A 86 -9.29 26.01 8.88
N TYR A 87 -10.21 25.05 8.70
CA TYR A 87 -10.72 24.21 9.78
C TYR A 87 -9.65 23.25 10.31
N ALA A 88 -8.91 22.58 9.42
CA ALA A 88 -7.85 21.65 9.80
C ALA A 88 -6.72 22.33 10.59
N LYS A 89 -6.39 23.59 10.26
CA LYS A 89 -5.44 24.41 11.03
C LYS A 89 -5.87 24.63 12.48
N ILE A 90 -7.18 24.80 12.71
CA ILE A 90 -7.74 25.04 14.05
C ILE A 90 -7.87 23.74 14.83
N MET A 91 -8.27 22.67 14.17
CA MET A 91 -8.54 21.36 14.79
C MET A 91 -7.31 20.45 14.88
N ASN A 92 -6.14 20.92 14.41
CA ASN A 92 -4.92 20.13 14.31
C ASN A 92 -5.12 18.81 13.53
N GLU A 93 -5.93 18.87 12.46
CA GLU A 93 -6.16 17.75 11.56
C GLU A 93 -5.01 17.60 10.56
N PRO A 94 -4.78 16.39 10.00
CA PRO A 94 -3.79 16.20 8.97
C PRO A 94 -4.10 17.02 7.70
N PRO A 95 -3.08 17.38 6.90
CA PRO A 95 -3.28 18.08 5.65
C PRO A 95 -4.04 17.21 4.64
N GLN A 96 -4.73 17.87 3.71
CA GLN A 96 -5.33 17.20 2.57
C GLN A 96 -4.21 16.67 1.67
N GLN A 97 -4.33 15.41 1.26
CA GLN A 97 -3.30 14.72 0.49
C GLN A 97 -3.89 13.71 -0.49
N LEU A 98 -3.11 13.33 -1.49
CA LEU A 98 -3.41 12.28 -2.45
C LEU A 98 -2.18 11.41 -2.68
N ASP A 99 -2.35 10.11 -2.45
CA ASP A 99 -1.36 9.09 -2.79
C ASP A 99 -1.69 8.50 -4.15
N PHE A 100 -0.68 8.23 -4.96
CA PHE A 100 -0.85 7.64 -6.28
C PHE A 100 0.39 6.81 -6.65
N ILE A 101 0.18 5.86 -7.54
CA ILE A 101 1.24 5.00 -8.07
C ILE A 101 1.96 5.73 -9.20
N PHE A 102 3.28 5.70 -9.18
CA PHE A 102 4.11 5.98 -10.34
C PHE A 102 4.80 4.68 -10.77
N ASP A 103 4.76 4.39 -12.07
CA ASP A 103 5.58 3.35 -12.71
C ASP A 103 5.95 3.79 -14.12
N ASN A 104 6.82 4.81 -14.20
CA ASN A 104 7.38 5.29 -15.47
C ASN A 104 6.32 5.69 -16.51
N GLU A 105 5.27 6.37 -16.05
CA GLU A 105 4.23 6.95 -16.90
C GLU A 105 3.94 8.40 -16.54
N ASN A 106 3.44 9.17 -17.53
CA ASN A 106 2.90 10.49 -17.26
C ASN A 106 1.51 10.38 -16.62
N LEU A 107 1.26 11.22 -15.62
CA LEU A 107 0.07 11.16 -14.78
C LEU A 107 -0.73 12.46 -14.93
N VAL A 108 -2.04 12.33 -15.18
CA VAL A 108 -2.96 13.47 -15.21
C VAL A 108 -4.21 13.16 -14.40
N PHE A 109 -4.48 13.99 -13.40
CA PHE A 109 -5.59 13.83 -12.47
C PHE A 109 -6.42 15.10 -12.37
N ASN A 110 -7.71 14.93 -12.07
CA ASN A 110 -8.57 16.01 -11.57
C ASN A 110 -9.11 15.63 -10.21
N THR A 111 -9.16 16.56 -9.26
CA THR A 111 -9.75 16.31 -7.94
C THR A 111 -10.29 17.59 -7.29
N ASP A 112 -10.76 17.48 -6.06
CA ASP A 112 -11.21 18.57 -5.18
C ASP A 112 -10.38 18.57 -3.89
N PHE A 113 -9.96 19.76 -3.45
CA PHE A 113 -9.17 19.93 -2.24
C PHE A 113 -9.81 19.33 -0.98
N LYS A 114 -11.14 19.36 -0.86
CA LYS A 114 -11.82 18.95 0.38
C LYS A 114 -11.75 17.46 0.66
N ALA A 115 -11.69 16.66 -0.39
CA ALA A 115 -11.68 15.20 -0.32
C ALA A 115 -10.98 14.66 -1.57
N PRO A 116 -9.63 14.77 -1.64
CA PRO A 116 -8.90 14.50 -2.86
C PRO A 116 -9.00 13.06 -3.37
N PRO A 117 -8.95 12.02 -2.51
CA PRO A 117 -9.16 10.64 -2.96
C PRO A 117 -10.60 10.38 -3.45
N GLU A 118 -11.61 10.92 -2.76
CA GLU A 118 -13.02 10.66 -3.06
C GLU A 118 -13.50 11.34 -4.35
N ASN A 119 -12.91 12.49 -4.70
CA ASN A 119 -13.25 13.24 -5.91
C ASN A 119 -12.25 13.05 -7.05
N LEU A 120 -11.34 12.07 -6.92
CA LEU A 120 -10.32 11.79 -7.90
C LEU A 120 -10.94 11.31 -9.23
N LYS A 121 -10.52 11.94 -10.32
CA LYS A 121 -10.75 11.46 -11.69
C LYS A 121 -9.41 11.28 -12.35
N ILE A 122 -9.17 10.07 -12.82
CA ILE A 122 -7.93 9.69 -13.49
C ILE A 122 -8.11 9.95 -14.98
N ILE A 123 -7.40 10.95 -15.49
CA ILE A 123 -7.44 11.33 -16.91
C ILE A 123 -6.40 10.53 -17.68
N GLN A 124 -5.22 10.31 -17.08
CA GLN A 124 -4.15 9.51 -17.64
C GLN A 124 -3.38 8.82 -16.52
N SER A 125 -3.47 7.49 -16.46
CA SER A 125 -2.59 6.57 -15.71
C SER A 125 -3.18 5.17 -15.73
N LYS A 126 -2.46 4.18 -16.23
CA LYS A 126 -2.93 2.79 -16.19
C LYS A 126 -2.88 2.24 -14.76
N GLU A 127 -1.79 2.51 -14.04
CA GLU A 127 -1.58 2.04 -12.66
C GLU A 127 -2.70 2.51 -11.73
N ASN A 128 -2.95 3.81 -11.72
CA ASN A 128 -3.93 4.40 -10.82
C ASN A 128 -5.35 4.02 -11.21
N THR A 129 -5.64 3.86 -12.51
CA THR A 129 -6.99 3.42 -12.94
C THR A 129 -7.32 2.05 -12.36
N VAL A 130 -6.37 1.12 -12.41
CA VAL A 130 -6.52 -0.22 -11.83
C VAL A 130 -6.61 -0.15 -10.31
N TRP A 131 -5.71 0.58 -9.67
CA TRP A 131 -5.63 0.67 -8.21
C TRP A 131 -6.88 1.29 -7.58
N PHE A 132 -7.28 2.48 -8.02
CA PHE A 132 -8.45 3.16 -7.45
C PHE A 132 -9.76 2.45 -7.79
N GLY A 133 -9.87 1.88 -9.00
CA GLY A 133 -11.02 1.05 -9.37
C GLY A 133 -11.13 -0.23 -8.54
N PHE A 134 -10.00 -0.82 -8.13
CA PHE A 134 -9.97 -1.92 -7.17
C PHE A 134 -10.42 -1.44 -5.78
N LEU A 135 -9.83 -0.36 -5.25
CA LEU A 135 -10.12 0.15 -3.91
C LEU A 135 -11.60 0.48 -3.70
N GLU A 136 -12.24 1.11 -4.69
CA GLU A 136 -13.66 1.47 -4.62
C GLU A 136 -14.55 0.24 -4.45
N LYS A 137 -14.34 -0.78 -5.30
CA LYS A 137 -15.11 -2.04 -5.24
C LYS A 137 -14.81 -2.81 -3.97
N ASP A 138 -13.53 -2.90 -3.60
CA ASP A 138 -13.08 -3.63 -2.42
C ASP A 138 -13.64 -3.03 -1.13
N LYS A 139 -13.73 -1.69 -1.05
CA LYS A 139 -14.34 -0.99 0.08
C LYS A 139 -15.79 -1.42 0.31
N ILE A 140 -16.61 -1.48 -0.74
CA ILE A 140 -18.03 -1.87 -0.64
C ILE A 140 -18.15 -3.30 -0.12
N VAL A 141 -17.36 -4.22 -0.68
CA VAL A 141 -17.40 -5.64 -0.29
C VAL A 141 -16.92 -5.82 1.16
N ARG A 142 -15.85 -5.15 1.58
CA ARG A 142 -15.37 -5.20 2.98
C ARG A 142 -16.42 -4.68 3.97
N GLN A 143 -17.10 -3.57 3.64
CA GLN A 143 -18.18 -3.05 4.47
C GLN A 143 -19.32 -4.06 4.65
N ASN A 144 -19.65 -4.82 3.59
CA ASN A 144 -20.64 -5.89 3.70
C ASN A 144 -20.16 -7.03 4.60
N ILE A 145 -18.91 -7.50 4.40
CA ILE A 145 -18.29 -8.55 5.24
C ILE A 145 -18.30 -8.13 6.73
N GLU A 146 -17.91 -6.90 7.04
CA GLU A 146 -17.92 -6.36 8.41
C GLU A 146 -19.32 -6.29 9.02
N LEU A 147 -20.33 -5.94 8.21
CA LEU A 147 -21.73 -5.91 8.66
C LEU A 147 -22.22 -7.33 9.00
N LEU A 148 -21.99 -8.29 8.10
CA LEU A 148 -22.36 -9.69 8.30
C LEU A 148 -21.64 -10.28 9.52
N GLU A 149 -20.35 -10.00 9.70
CA GLU A 149 -19.61 -10.45 10.88
C GLU A 149 -20.21 -9.91 12.18
N LYS A 150 -20.56 -8.63 12.23
CA LYS A 150 -21.22 -8.02 13.41
C LYS A 150 -22.58 -8.65 13.69
N GLN A 151 -23.35 -9.00 12.66
CA GLN A 151 -24.63 -9.69 12.84
C GLN A 151 -24.43 -11.09 13.41
N ILE A 152 -23.48 -11.86 12.86
CA ILE A 152 -23.13 -13.19 13.38
C ILE A 152 -22.74 -13.10 14.87
N ASP A 153 -21.90 -12.14 15.24
CA ASP A 153 -21.49 -11.94 16.63
C ASP A 153 -22.68 -11.61 17.55
N GLN A 154 -23.63 -10.79 17.08
CA GLN A 154 -24.84 -10.49 17.82
C GLN A 154 -25.74 -11.71 18.01
N TYR A 155 -25.88 -12.58 17.01
CA TYR A 155 -26.68 -13.80 17.12
C TYR A 155 -26.04 -14.82 18.06
N TRP A 156 -24.71 -14.97 18.01
CA TRP A 156 -23.97 -15.79 18.98
C TRP A 156 -24.19 -15.34 20.42
N LEU A 157 -24.13 -14.03 20.69
CA LEU A 157 -24.39 -13.48 22.02
C LEU A 157 -25.82 -13.74 22.54
N LYS A 158 -26.78 -13.90 21.63
CA LYS A 158 -28.18 -14.21 21.95
C LYS A 158 -28.47 -15.72 22.05
N GLY A 159 -27.52 -16.58 21.66
CA GLY A 159 -27.73 -18.02 21.55
C GLY A 159 -28.61 -18.43 20.36
N ASP A 160 -28.82 -17.55 19.39
CA ASP A 160 -29.68 -17.79 18.22
C ASP A 160 -28.92 -18.52 17.11
N THR A 161 -28.77 -19.83 17.27
CA THR A 161 -27.98 -20.65 16.34
C THR A 161 -28.61 -20.74 14.95
N ALA A 162 -29.94 -20.62 14.84
CA ALA A 162 -30.62 -20.68 13.55
C ALA A 162 -30.26 -19.46 12.69
N SER A 163 -30.31 -18.25 13.24
CA SER A 163 -29.90 -17.04 12.53
C SER A 163 -28.39 -16.97 12.26
N VAL A 164 -27.54 -17.57 13.11
CA VAL A 164 -26.11 -17.73 12.79
C VAL A 164 -25.95 -18.52 11.48
N ILE A 165 -26.65 -19.64 11.32
CA ILE A 165 -26.51 -20.49 10.13
C ILE A 165 -26.92 -19.75 8.85
N GLU A 166 -27.97 -18.93 8.91
CA GLU A 166 -28.43 -18.15 7.76
C GLU A 166 -27.38 -17.12 7.31
N VAL A 167 -26.84 -16.33 8.24
CA VAL A 167 -25.88 -15.25 7.92
C VAL A 167 -24.48 -15.78 7.66
N ALA A 168 -24.06 -16.86 8.31
CA ALA A 168 -22.72 -17.45 8.16
C ALA A 168 -22.44 -17.90 6.72
N ASN A 169 -23.44 -18.45 6.03
CA ASN A 169 -23.28 -18.87 4.64
C ASN A 169 -23.01 -17.67 3.72
N GLU A 170 -23.76 -16.57 3.88
CA GLU A 170 -23.54 -15.34 3.12
C GLU A 170 -22.16 -14.73 3.43
N PHE A 171 -21.78 -14.67 4.70
CA PHE A 171 -20.47 -14.20 5.12
C PHE A 171 -19.33 -15.00 4.50
N ASN A 172 -19.43 -16.33 4.49
CA ASN A 172 -18.44 -17.21 3.86
C ASN A 172 -18.39 -17.00 2.34
N GLN A 173 -19.55 -16.89 1.68
CA GLN A 173 -19.64 -16.67 0.24
C GLN A 173 -19.03 -15.33 -0.18
N VAL A 174 -19.40 -14.22 0.47
CA VAL A 174 -18.91 -12.88 0.12
C VAL A 174 -17.39 -12.78 0.32
N GLN A 175 -16.83 -13.43 1.34
CA GLN A 175 -15.37 -13.52 1.51
C GLN A 175 -14.68 -14.27 0.35
N MET A 176 -15.24 -15.39 -0.09
CA MET A 176 -14.70 -16.15 -1.23
C MET A 176 -14.79 -15.34 -2.54
N GLU A 177 -15.90 -14.65 -2.77
CA GLU A 177 -16.08 -13.77 -3.92
C GLU A 177 -15.07 -12.62 -3.91
N ARG A 178 -14.81 -12.02 -2.74
CA ARG A 178 -13.77 -11.00 -2.57
C ARG A 178 -12.39 -11.58 -2.89
N ASP A 179 -12.04 -12.75 -2.36
CA ASP A 179 -10.73 -13.36 -2.61
C ASP A 179 -10.52 -13.65 -4.11
N LEU A 180 -11.54 -14.18 -4.78
CA LEU A 180 -11.54 -14.39 -6.23
C LEU A 180 -11.39 -13.07 -7.00
N PHE A 181 -12.08 -12.01 -6.57
CA PHE A 181 -11.96 -10.67 -7.15
C PHE A 181 -10.53 -10.13 -7.03
N VAL A 182 -9.90 -10.27 -5.86
CA VAL A 182 -8.50 -9.85 -5.63
C VAL A 182 -7.56 -10.62 -6.55
N VAL A 183 -7.67 -11.96 -6.58
CA VAL A 183 -6.81 -12.83 -7.40
C VAL A 183 -6.98 -12.50 -8.89
N LYS A 184 -8.21 -12.43 -9.37
CA LYS A 184 -8.52 -12.15 -10.77
C LYS A 184 -7.99 -10.78 -11.20
N THR A 185 -8.27 -9.73 -10.41
CA THR A 185 -7.84 -8.37 -10.73
C THR A 185 -6.32 -8.25 -10.76
N SER A 186 -5.61 -8.91 -9.84
CA SER A 186 -4.14 -8.97 -9.85
C SER A 186 -3.62 -9.67 -11.10
N GLN A 187 -4.18 -10.82 -11.49
CA GLN A 187 -3.73 -11.58 -12.66
C GLN A 187 -4.01 -10.90 -14.00
N GLU A 188 -5.20 -10.32 -14.17
CA GLU A 188 -5.58 -9.59 -15.39
C GLU A 188 -4.70 -8.36 -15.63
N ASN A 189 -4.13 -7.79 -14.57
CA ASN A 189 -3.25 -6.63 -14.61
C ASN A 189 -1.79 -6.97 -14.34
N ARG A 190 -1.38 -8.23 -14.56
CA ARG A 190 -0.01 -8.68 -14.30
C ARG A 190 1.01 -7.80 -15.02
N GLY A 191 2.07 -7.44 -14.29
CA GLY A 191 3.15 -6.58 -14.77
C GLY A 191 3.04 -5.14 -14.29
N LEU A 192 1.87 -4.72 -13.78
CA LEU A 192 1.70 -3.43 -13.12
C LEU A 192 2.20 -3.47 -11.67
N PHE A 193 2.66 -2.34 -11.14
CA PHE A 193 2.93 -2.19 -9.71
C PHE A 193 1.65 -2.40 -8.88
N ALA A 194 0.52 -1.84 -9.33
CA ALA A 194 -0.79 -2.02 -8.71
C ALA A 194 -1.17 -3.49 -8.57
N SER A 195 -0.79 -4.35 -9.53
CA SER A 195 -1.10 -5.78 -9.46
C SER A 195 -0.44 -6.48 -8.27
N GLN A 196 0.76 -6.03 -7.88
CA GLN A 196 1.51 -6.55 -6.73
C GLN A 196 0.93 -6.04 -5.42
N MET A 197 0.49 -4.78 -5.38
CA MET A 197 -0.24 -4.22 -4.24
C MET A 197 -1.57 -4.96 -4.01
N ILE A 198 -2.37 -5.12 -5.07
CA ILE A 198 -3.66 -5.82 -5.04
C ILE A 198 -3.49 -7.26 -4.58
N LYS A 199 -2.48 -7.98 -5.09
CA LYS A 199 -2.17 -9.36 -4.65
C LYS A 199 -2.00 -9.45 -3.13
N ASN A 200 -1.40 -8.45 -2.51
CA ASN A 200 -1.21 -8.40 -1.06
C ASN A 200 -2.46 -7.96 -0.29
N GLN A 201 -3.57 -7.57 -0.94
CA GLN A 201 -4.84 -7.25 -0.25
C GLN A 201 -5.68 -8.49 0.12
N ARG A 202 -5.13 -9.70 -0.09
CA ARG A 202 -5.77 -10.95 0.31
C ARG A 202 -5.79 -11.07 1.84
N LEU A 203 -6.91 -11.56 2.36
CA LEU A 203 -7.11 -11.81 3.78
C LEU A 203 -7.43 -13.29 3.98
N PRO A 204 -7.12 -13.89 5.15
CA PRO A 204 -7.55 -15.24 5.44
C PRO A 204 -9.08 -15.32 5.46
N LEU A 205 -9.63 -16.39 4.88
CA LEU A 205 -11.05 -16.67 4.95
C LEU A 205 -11.39 -17.09 6.38
N LEU A 206 -12.36 -16.42 6.99
CA LEU A 206 -12.86 -16.75 8.33
C LEU A 206 -14.14 -17.54 8.22
N ASP A 207 -14.33 -18.49 9.13
CA ASP A 207 -15.55 -19.31 9.17
C ASP A 207 -16.65 -18.60 9.97
N GLY A 208 -17.72 -18.23 9.27
CA GLY A 208 -18.91 -17.58 9.86
C GLY A 208 -19.64 -18.44 10.89
N PHE A 209 -19.44 -19.76 10.90
CA PHE A 209 -20.03 -20.65 11.91
C PHE A 209 -19.28 -20.64 13.24
N LEU A 210 -18.11 -20.01 13.30
CA LEU A 210 -17.34 -19.90 14.55
C LEU A 210 -17.77 -18.70 15.38
N THR A 211 -17.39 -18.69 16.66
CA THR A 211 -17.52 -17.50 17.51
C THR A 211 -16.47 -16.43 17.15
N SER A 212 -16.67 -15.19 17.59
CA SER A 212 -15.71 -14.10 17.42
C SER A 212 -14.29 -14.46 17.91
N ALA A 213 -14.18 -15.15 19.05
CA ALA A 213 -12.89 -15.56 19.63
C ALA A 213 -12.18 -16.60 18.75
N GLU A 214 -12.91 -17.58 18.24
CA GLU A 214 -12.39 -18.61 17.35
C GLU A 214 -12.00 -18.03 15.99
N ARG A 215 -12.83 -17.15 15.41
CA ARG A 215 -12.47 -16.40 14.18
C ARG A 215 -11.20 -15.58 14.37
N LYS A 216 -11.06 -14.87 15.49
CA LYS A 216 -9.83 -14.13 15.82
C LYS A 216 -8.60 -15.04 15.91
N GLN A 217 -8.75 -16.24 16.47
CA GLN A 217 -7.67 -17.22 16.50
C GLN A 217 -7.32 -17.75 15.10
N SER A 218 -8.33 -18.04 14.28
CA SER A 218 -8.15 -18.46 12.89
C SER A 218 -7.42 -17.39 12.08
N PHE A 219 -7.87 -16.13 12.18
CA PHE A 219 -7.22 -14.98 11.55
C PHE A 219 -5.72 -14.95 11.86
N LYS A 220 -5.35 -15.00 13.15
CA LYS A 220 -3.93 -14.93 13.57
C LYS A 220 -3.07 -16.06 12.99
N LYS A 221 -3.63 -17.27 12.87
CA LYS A 221 -2.95 -18.45 12.36
C LYS A 221 -2.77 -18.40 10.84
N GLU A 222 -3.77 -17.90 10.14
CA GLU A 222 -3.86 -17.99 8.68
C GLU A 222 -3.37 -16.71 7.97
N PHE A 223 -3.24 -15.58 8.69
CA PHE A 223 -2.92 -14.25 8.15
C PHE A 223 -1.78 -14.22 7.13
N PHE A 224 -0.64 -14.84 7.45
CA PHE A 224 0.55 -14.78 6.59
C PHE A 224 0.53 -15.75 5.41
N LYS A 225 -0.44 -16.67 5.31
CA LYS A 225 -0.44 -17.69 4.25
C LYS A 225 -0.70 -17.13 2.86
N SER A 226 -1.41 -16.01 2.76
CA SER A 226 -1.81 -15.38 1.49
C SER A 226 -0.99 -14.15 1.12
N LEU A 227 -0.12 -13.69 2.03
CA LEU A 227 0.71 -12.49 1.85
C LEU A 227 2.07 -12.83 1.21
N ASP A 228 2.63 -11.87 0.49
CA ASP A 228 3.87 -12.03 -0.26
C ASP A 228 4.89 -10.94 0.11
N PHE A 229 5.84 -11.32 0.98
CA PHE A 229 6.93 -10.48 1.48
C PHE A 229 8.25 -10.65 0.68
N THR A 230 8.17 -11.09 -0.58
CA THR A 230 9.37 -11.34 -1.40
C THR A 230 9.77 -10.17 -2.30
N ASN A 231 8.88 -9.21 -2.54
CA ASN A 231 9.07 -8.14 -3.50
C ASN A 231 9.54 -6.83 -2.83
N PRO A 232 10.83 -6.46 -2.94
CA PRO A 232 11.36 -5.26 -2.29
C PRO A 232 10.77 -3.96 -2.88
N ALA A 233 10.23 -3.97 -4.10
CA ALA A 233 9.61 -2.78 -4.67
C ALA A 233 8.39 -2.30 -3.85
N LEU A 234 7.68 -3.21 -3.18
CA LEU A 234 6.53 -2.85 -2.32
C LEU A 234 6.92 -2.08 -1.05
N ILE A 235 8.20 -2.01 -0.72
CA ILE A 235 8.70 -1.14 0.35
C ILE A 235 8.45 0.35 0.01
N ASN A 236 8.40 0.69 -1.28
CA ASN A 236 8.05 2.03 -1.76
C ASN A 236 6.53 2.27 -1.72
N SER A 237 5.84 1.70 -0.73
CA SER A 237 4.42 1.83 -0.43
C SER A 237 4.19 1.48 1.04
N SER A 238 2.98 1.68 1.55
CA SER A 238 2.60 1.25 2.92
C SER A 238 2.18 -0.22 3.03
N VAL A 239 2.12 -0.98 1.93
CA VAL A 239 1.51 -2.34 1.92
C VAL A 239 2.09 -3.23 3.02
N TYR A 240 3.40 -3.27 3.18
CA TYR A 240 4.02 -4.10 4.22
C TYR A 240 3.84 -3.54 5.63
N THR A 241 3.98 -2.23 5.83
CA THR A 241 3.79 -1.62 7.16
C THR A 241 2.36 -1.76 7.64
N ASP A 242 1.37 -1.56 6.76
CA ASP A 242 -0.06 -1.75 7.03
C ASP A 242 -0.37 -3.18 7.48
N HIS A 243 0.14 -4.20 6.81
CA HIS A 243 -0.08 -5.59 7.21
C HIS A 243 0.52 -5.91 8.58
N ILE A 244 1.74 -5.45 8.83
CA ILE A 244 2.44 -5.68 10.10
C ILE A 244 1.73 -4.97 11.24
N PHE A 245 1.34 -3.71 11.03
CA PHE A 245 0.56 -2.94 12.00
C PHE A 245 -0.77 -3.63 12.33
N ASN A 246 -1.56 -3.98 11.30
CA ASN A 246 -2.85 -4.65 11.49
C ASN A 246 -2.71 -5.98 12.21
N TYR A 247 -1.68 -6.77 11.89
CA TYR A 247 -1.42 -8.02 12.59
C TYR A 247 -1.07 -7.80 14.06
N LEU A 248 -0.20 -6.84 14.37
CA LEU A 248 0.13 -6.46 15.75
C LEU A 248 -1.12 -6.00 16.51
N VAL A 249 -1.95 -5.14 15.92
CA VAL A 249 -3.21 -4.67 16.53
C VAL A 249 -4.15 -5.83 16.87
N SER A 250 -4.17 -6.90 16.08
CA SER A 250 -4.97 -8.10 16.39
C SER A 250 -4.58 -8.79 17.71
N TYR A 251 -3.36 -8.55 18.21
CA TYR A 251 -2.88 -9.02 19.51
C TYR A 251 -3.18 -8.05 20.66
N ASN A 252 -3.61 -6.84 20.37
CA ASN A 252 -3.92 -5.86 21.40
C ASN A 252 -5.30 -6.10 22.04
N ASN A 253 -5.46 -5.58 23.26
CA ASN A 253 -6.73 -5.49 23.97
C ASN A 253 -6.71 -4.18 24.80
N PRO A 254 -7.78 -3.35 24.74
CA PRO A 254 -7.85 -2.11 25.52
C PRO A 254 -7.63 -2.27 27.02
N MET A 255 -7.95 -3.45 27.57
CA MET A 255 -7.82 -3.75 29.01
C MET A 255 -6.41 -4.18 29.43
N PHE A 256 -5.48 -4.34 28.48
CA PHE A 256 -4.12 -4.75 28.83
C PHE A 256 -3.33 -3.64 29.50
N THR A 257 -2.55 -4.03 30.50
CA THR A 257 -1.41 -3.24 30.97
C THR A 257 -0.32 -3.19 29.90
N GLN A 258 0.63 -2.24 30.00
CA GLN A 258 1.77 -2.18 29.08
C GLN A 258 2.54 -3.50 29.02
N LYS A 259 2.86 -4.10 30.17
CA LYS A 259 3.56 -5.39 30.24
C LYS A 259 2.80 -6.54 29.57
N GLN A 260 1.48 -6.57 29.69
CA GLN A 260 0.64 -7.55 28.99
C GLN A 260 0.66 -7.31 27.47
N ARG A 261 0.58 -6.05 27.01
CA ARG A 261 0.71 -5.72 25.59
C ARG A 261 2.05 -6.16 25.02
N GLU A 262 3.15 -5.86 25.71
CA GLU A 262 4.49 -6.29 25.29
C GLU A 262 4.59 -7.81 25.19
N THR A 263 3.99 -8.56 26.13
CA THR A 263 3.95 -10.02 26.08
C THR A 263 3.18 -10.53 24.85
N GLU A 264 2.05 -9.91 24.50
CA GLU A 264 1.28 -10.29 23.31
C GLU A 264 1.97 -9.89 22.00
N TYR A 265 2.66 -8.75 21.95
CA TYR A 265 3.46 -8.37 20.79
C TYR A 265 4.67 -9.28 20.59
N ILE A 266 5.29 -9.77 21.66
CA ILE A 266 6.33 -10.82 21.57
C ILE A 266 5.78 -12.09 20.89
N LYS A 267 4.55 -12.51 21.23
CA LYS A 267 3.90 -13.65 20.55
C LYS A 267 3.63 -13.35 19.07
N ALA A 268 3.20 -12.13 18.75
CA ALA A 268 2.99 -11.73 17.37
C ALA A 268 4.30 -11.75 16.56
N LEU A 269 5.40 -11.25 17.14
CA LEU A 269 6.72 -11.24 16.52
C LEU A 269 7.21 -12.65 16.17
N ASP A 270 6.93 -13.63 17.02
CA ASP A 270 7.26 -15.03 16.78
C ASP A 270 6.55 -15.63 15.57
N VAL A 271 5.44 -15.02 15.13
CA VAL A 271 4.75 -15.38 13.89
C VAL A 271 5.22 -14.49 12.72
N ILE A 272 5.37 -13.18 12.93
CA ILE A 272 5.77 -12.23 11.89
C ILE A 272 7.15 -12.61 11.31
N VAL A 273 8.16 -12.72 12.17
CA VAL A 273 9.57 -12.73 11.76
C VAL A 273 9.90 -13.92 10.84
N PRO A 274 9.44 -15.16 11.10
CA PRO A 274 9.65 -16.26 10.16
C PRO A 274 9.06 -16.03 8.77
N ASN A 275 7.96 -15.29 8.65
CA ASN A 275 7.23 -15.10 7.39
C ASN A 275 7.83 -14.01 6.49
N ILE A 276 8.61 -13.08 7.04
CA ILE A 276 9.19 -11.93 6.30
C ILE A 276 10.66 -12.14 5.89
N ARG A 277 11.26 -13.29 6.20
CA ARG A 277 12.70 -13.58 5.99
C ARG A 277 13.08 -13.94 4.56
N GLN A 278 12.12 -14.05 3.65
CA GLN A 278 12.35 -14.58 2.30
C GLN A 278 13.16 -13.63 1.41
N ASN A 279 13.14 -12.33 1.73
CA ASN A 279 13.94 -11.31 1.06
C ASN A 279 14.65 -10.46 2.11
N GLU A 280 15.98 -10.30 1.99
CA GLU A 280 16.78 -9.61 3.01
C GLU A 280 16.47 -8.12 3.12
N GLU A 281 16.17 -7.45 2.01
CA GLU A 281 15.81 -6.03 2.01
C GLU A 281 14.46 -5.81 2.69
N VAL A 282 13.46 -6.63 2.34
CA VAL A 282 12.13 -6.60 2.98
C VAL A 282 12.25 -6.91 4.47
N TYR A 283 13.03 -7.92 4.84
CA TYR A 283 13.30 -8.27 6.23
C TYR A 283 13.90 -7.09 7.00
N ARG A 284 14.98 -6.48 6.50
CA ARG A 284 15.63 -5.35 7.17
C ARG A 284 14.70 -4.15 7.31
N PHE A 285 13.92 -3.86 6.27
CA PHE A 285 12.94 -2.79 6.27
C PHE A 285 11.85 -3.00 7.32
N ILE A 286 11.19 -4.16 7.34
CA ILE A 286 10.11 -4.46 8.29
C ILE A 286 10.63 -4.55 9.73
N MET A 287 11.83 -5.11 9.95
CA MET A 287 12.44 -5.12 11.27
C MET A 287 12.74 -3.70 11.76
N GLY A 288 13.26 -2.83 10.90
CA GLY A 288 13.50 -1.42 11.22
C GLY A 288 12.21 -0.68 11.58
N TYR A 289 11.16 -0.89 10.78
CA TYR A 289 9.82 -0.38 11.05
C TYR A 289 9.29 -0.81 12.44
N MET A 290 9.35 -2.10 12.75
CA MET A 290 8.88 -2.61 14.05
C MET A 290 9.71 -2.06 15.23
N VAL A 291 11.04 -2.03 15.12
CA VAL A 291 11.91 -1.49 16.16
C VAL A 291 11.62 0.00 16.40
N HIS A 292 11.49 0.78 15.32
CA HIS A 292 11.11 2.19 15.42
C HIS A 292 9.75 2.36 16.12
N GLY A 293 8.72 1.61 15.70
CA GLY A 293 7.39 1.67 16.31
C GLY A 293 7.41 1.32 17.80
N PHE A 294 8.12 0.26 18.20
CA PHE A 294 8.24 -0.12 19.62
C PHE A 294 9.08 0.88 20.43
N ASN A 295 10.06 1.55 19.82
CA ASN A 295 10.79 2.66 20.45
C ASN A 295 9.86 3.85 20.75
N VAL A 296 9.05 4.27 19.77
CA VAL A 296 8.05 5.34 19.94
C VAL A 296 7.05 5.00 21.05
N LEU A 297 6.65 3.73 21.14
CA LEU A 297 5.75 3.23 22.18
C LEU A 297 6.44 2.92 23.53
N GLN A 298 7.75 3.17 23.65
CA GLN A 298 8.55 2.92 24.86
C GLN A 298 8.47 1.47 25.37
N MET A 299 8.52 0.50 24.45
CA MET A 299 8.40 -0.94 24.73
C MET A 299 9.76 -1.65 24.77
N GLU A 300 10.61 -1.27 25.73
CA GLU A 300 12.00 -1.75 25.86
C GLU A 300 12.12 -3.28 25.93
N ASN A 301 11.17 -3.97 26.57
CA ASN A 301 11.18 -5.43 26.66
C ASN A 301 11.01 -6.09 25.28
N VAL A 302 10.19 -5.51 24.41
CA VAL A 302 9.96 -6.01 23.05
C VAL A 302 11.21 -5.80 22.19
N ILE A 303 11.85 -4.64 22.32
CA ILE A 303 13.10 -4.32 21.62
C ILE A 303 14.22 -5.25 22.09
N GLY A 304 14.37 -5.45 23.40
CA GLY A 304 15.33 -6.38 23.97
C GLY A 304 15.11 -7.82 23.49
N TYR A 305 13.84 -8.23 23.35
CA TYR A 305 13.49 -9.54 22.78
C TYR A 305 13.89 -9.65 21.31
N ILE A 306 13.57 -8.64 20.48
CA ILE A 306 13.97 -8.59 19.07
C ILE A 306 15.48 -8.72 18.94
N SER A 307 16.23 -7.93 19.72
CA SER A 307 17.69 -7.92 19.69
C SER A 307 18.28 -9.28 20.06
N LYS A 308 17.80 -9.88 21.16
CA LYS A 308 18.31 -11.17 21.64
C LYS A 308 17.93 -12.36 20.75
N LYS A 309 16.69 -12.43 20.28
CA LYS A 309 16.18 -13.60 19.54
C LYS A 309 16.58 -13.58 18.08
N TYR A 310 16.59 -12.39 17.47
CA TYR A 310 16.77 -12.24 16.02
C TYR A 310 18.09 -11.60 15.63
N ASN A 311 18.96 -11.30 16.60
CA ASN A 311 20.26 -10.63 16.41
C ASN A 311 20.13 -9.33 15.59
N TYR A 312 19.03 -8.60 15.80
CA TYR A 312 18.81 -7.31 15.15
C TYR A 312 19.31 -6.18 16.06
N PRO A 313 20.02 -5.17 15.53
CA PRO A 313 20.54 -4.07 16.36
C PRO A 313 19.40 -3.31 17.05
N GLN A 314 19.70 -2.77 18.22
CA GLN A 314 18.80 -1.85 18.95
C GLN A 314 18.78 -0.48 18.28
#